data_AF-A0A0N0PDH2-F1
#
_entry.id   AF-A0A0N0PDH2-F1
#
_cell.length_a   1.000
_cell.length_b   1.000
_cell.length_c   1.000
_cell.angle_alpha   90.00
_cell.angle_beta   90.00
_cell.angle_gamma   90.00
#
_symmetry.space_group_name_H-M   'P 1'
#
loop_
_entity.id
_entity.type
_entity.pdbx_description
1 polymer ?
#
loop_
_entity_poly.entity_id
_entity_poly.type
_entity_poly.pdbx_seq_one_letter_code
_entity_poly.pdbx_strand_id
1 'polypeptide(L)'
;MKSVAVQYLEAVRRLKNKRIRLKRTVHLSFVPDEEVGGAKGMAEFVKTDHYKNLRVGFALDEGIACANEEYQVFNGERTIWHLNVVCPGKSGHGSLLLPDTCGEKVAKDNDRDDVMFYTEILVSETNDINPKIATNSRALKMIDQVTKLWTNFAKYGNPTPDESLGVIWKPYTLEGQDFLEIGENLVAGTRPDKDELEFWERIYMKYCPKYAP
;
A
#
# COMPACT_ATOMS: atom_id res chain seq x y z
N MET A 1 1.02 -4.95 10.05
CA MET A 1 0.02 -3.86 10.26
C MET A 1 -1.01 -4.06 11.40
N LYS A 2 -0.63 -3.95 12.69
CA LYS A 2 -1.60 -4.12 13.80
C LYS A 2 -2.46 -2.88 14.09
N SER A 3 -1.91 -1.67 13.92
CA SER A 3 -2.63 -0.42 14.18
C SER A 3 -3.80 -0.22 13.20
N VAL A 4 -3.60 -0.53 11.92
CA VAL A 4 -4.62 -0.42 10.86
C VAL A 4 -5.81 -1.35 11.14
N ALA A 5 -5.54 -2.59 11.57
CA ALA A 5 -6.58 -3.53 11.98
C ALA A 5 -7.50 -2.95 13.07
N VAL A 6 -6.94 -2.27 14.07
CA VAL A 6 -7.72 -1.61 15.13
C VAL A 6 -8.57 -0.46 14.56
N GLN A 7 -8.06 0.31 13.60
CA GLN A 7 -8.81 1.39 12.96
C GLN A 7 -10.03 0.86 12.20
N TYR A 8 -9.91 -0.23 11.45
CA TYR A 8 -11.06 -0.86 10.78
C TYR A 8 -12.09 -1.41 11.77
N LEU A 9 -11.64 -2.06 12.85
CA LEU A 9 -12.52 -2.53 13.92
C LEU A 9 -13.30 -1.37 14.55
N GLU A 10 -12.63 -0.25 14.82
CA GLU A 10 -13.25 0.95 15.37
C GLU A 10 -14.25 1.60 14.40
N ALA A 11 -13.91 1.67 13.11
CA ALA A 11 -14.82 2.15 12.07
C ALA A 11 -16.10 1.31 12.01
N VAL A 12 -15.97 -0.02 11.96
CA VAL A 12 -17.12 -0.93 11.97
C VAL A 12 -17.93 -0.81 13.27
N ARG A 13 -17.27 -0.68 14.43
CA ARG A 13 -17.94 -0.45 15.72
C ARG A 13 -18.78 0.83 15.69
N ARG A 14 -18.23 1.94 15.17
CA ARG A 14 -18.96 3.21 15.03
C ARG A 14 -20.17 3.10 14.09
N LEU A 15 -20.03 2.40 12.96
CA LEU A 15 -21.13 2.16 12.01
C LEU A 15 -22.27 1.36 12.67
N LYS A 16 -21.92 0.31 13.43
CA LYS A 16 -22.88 -0.49 14.20
C LYS A 16 -23.59 0.33 15.29
N ASN A 17 -22.84 1.12 16.06
CA ASN A 17 -23.40 1.98 17.11
C ASN A 17 -24.38 3.02 16.55
N LYS A 18 -24.09 3.56 15.36
CA LYS A 18 -24.98 4.48 14.63
C LYS A 18 -26.15 3.78 13.92
N ARG A 19 -26.25 2.44 14.00
CA ARG A 19 -27.28 1.61 13.35
C ARG A 19 -27.37 1.85 11.83
N ILE A 20 -26.23 2.11 11.20
CA ILE A 20 -26.19 2.35 9.75
C ILE A 20 -26.34 1.02 9.03
N ARG A 21 -27.32 0.94 8.11
CA ARG A 21 -27.52 -0.22 7.24
C ARG A 21 -26.72 -0.05 5.94
N LEU A 22 -25.69 -0.86 5.76
CA LEU A 22 -24.87 -0.86 4.56
C LEU A 22 -25.59 -1.60 3.41
N LYS A 23 -25.40 -1.13 2.18
CA LYS A 23 -25.92 -1.80 0.97
C LYS A 23 -25.22 -3.13 0.67
N ARG A 24 -23.97 -3.29 1.13
CA ARG A 24 -23.13 -4.47 0.93
C ARG A 24 -22.69 -5.02 2.27
N THR A 25 -22.41 -6.31 2.30
CA THR A 25 -21.77 -6.96 3.44
C THR A 25 -20.31 -6.55 3.51
N VAL A 26 -19.83 -6.19 4.71
CA VAL A 26 -18.41 -5.94 4.98
C VAL A 26 -17.86 -7.15 5.71
N HIS A 27 -16.84 -7.77 5.15
CA HIS A 27 -16.11 -8.87 5.75
C HIS A 27 -14.78 -8.32 6.28
N LEU A 28 -14.44 -8.65 7.54
CA LEU A 28 -13.13 -8.37 8.11
C LEU A 28 -12.33 -9.69 8.13
N SER A 29 -11.15 -9.68 7.52
CA SER A 29 -10.24 -10.82 7.49
C SER A 29 -8.91 -10.39 8.11
N PHE A 30 -8.39 -11.19 9.03
CA PHE A 30 -7.08 -11.00 9.64
C PHE A 30 -6.24 -12.22 9.31
N VAL A 31 -5.21 -12.02 8.48
CA VAL A 31 -4.37 -13.12 8.01
C VAL A 31 -2.97 -13.04 8.63
N PRO A 32 -2.35 -14.18 8.95
CA PRO A 32 -1.02 -14.21 9.56
C PRO A 32 0.12 -14.30 8.54
N ASP A 33 -0.18 -14.47 7.25
CA ASP A 33 0.77 -14.94 6.25
C ASP A 33 1.17 -13.91 5.20
N GLU A 34 0.72 -12.66 5.34
CA GLU A 34 1.09 -11.56 4.43
C GLU A 34 2.61 -11.37 4.37
N GLU A 35 3.27 -11.22 5.53
CA GLU A 35 4.73 -11.01 5.66
C GLU A 35 5.60 -12.17 5.10
N VAL A 36 5.00 -13.31 4.74
CA VAL A 36 5.65 -14.45 4.08
C VAL A 36 5.10 -14.74 2.67
N GLY A 37 4.35 -13.79 2.11
CA GLY A 37 3.85 -13.79 0.73
C GLY A 37 2.51 -14.50 0.51
N GLY A 38 1.78 -14.89 1.54
CA GLY A 38 0.39 -15.35 1.42
C GLY A 38 0.17 -16.73 0.80
N ALA A 39 1.24 -17.43 0.41
CA ALA A 39 1.17 -18.61 -0.47
C ALA A 39 0.47 -19.82 0.15
N LYS A 40 0.54 -19.99 1.48
CA LYS A 40 -0.04 -21.14 2.19
C LYS A 40 -1.34 -20.82 2.93
N GLY A 41 -1.69 -19.55 3.11
CA GLY A 41 -2.93 -19.14 3.76
C GLY A 41 -3.88 -18.52 2.75
N MET A 42 -3.78 -17.22 2.50
CA MET A 42 -4.76 -16.50 1.67
C MET A 42 -4.86 -17.08 0.25
N ALA A 43 -3.75 -17.45 -0.37
CA ALA A 43 -3.74 -18.05 -1.71
C ALA A 43 -4.49 -19.40 -1.79
N GLU A 44 -4.53 -20.18 -0.71
CA GLU A 44 -5.33 -21.41 -0.65
C GLU A 44 -6.78 -21.11 -0.23
N PHE A 45 -7.00 -20.16 0.67
CA PHE A 45 -8.33 -19.80 1.13
C PHE A 45 -9.23 -19.28 0.01
N VAL A 46 -8.69 -18.46 -0.91
CA VAL A 46 -9.47 -17.92 -2.05
C VAL A 46 -10.03 -19.00 -2.97
N LYS A 47 -9.42 -20.19 -2.99
CA LYS A 47 -9.85 -21.33 -3.81
C LYS A 47 -11.07 -22.05 -3.21
N THR A 48 -11.30 -21.89 -1.90
CA THR A 48 -12.37 -22.58 -1.17
C THR A 48 -13.76 -22.07 -1.55
N ASP A 49 -14.77 -22.93 -1.43
CA ASP A 49 -16.17 -22.52 -1.64
C ASP A 49 -16.64 -21.55 -0.56
N HIS A 50 -16.03 -21.58 0.62
CA HIS A 50 -16.28 -20.61 1.67
C HIS A 50 -15.98 -19.18 1.19
N TYR A 51 -14.79 -18.94 0.61
CA TYR A 51 -14.42 -17.63 0.09
C TYR A 51 -15.31 -17.20 -1.07
N LYS A 52 -15.59 -18.09 -2.04
CA LYS A 52 -16.47 -17.80 -3.19
C LYS A 52 -17.87 -17.35 -2.73
N ASN A 53 -18.41 -17.95 -1.67
CA ASN A 53 -19.70 -17.60 -1.11
C ASN A 53 -19.76 -16.23 -0.44
N LEU A 54 -18.62 -15.64 -0.06
CA LEU A 54 -18.54 -14.26 0.43
C LEU A 54 -18.90 -13.24 -0.67
N ARG A 55 -18.69 -13.59 -1.95
CA ARG A 55 -18.94 -12.72 -3.11
C ARG A 55 -18.20 -11.38 -2.98
N VAL A 56 -16.92 -11.45 -2.65
CA VAL A 56 -16.04 -10.28 -2.50
C VAL A 56 -15.94 -9.54 -3.83
N GLY A 57 -16.21 -8.23 -3.83
CA GLY A 57 -16.11 -7.38 -5.02
C GLY A 57 -14.80 -6.59 -5.11
N PHE A 58 -14.26 -6.20 -3.96
CA PHE A 58 -12.94 -5.60 -3.80
C PHE A 58 -12.47 -5.81 -2.36
N ALA A 59 -11.17 -5.69 -2.13
CA ALA A 59 -10.56 -5.68 -0.81
C ALA A 59 -9.89 -4.32 -0.57
N LEU A 60 -9.90 -3.89 0.69
CA LEU A 60 -8.98 -2.85 1.15
C LEU A 60 -7.83 -3.58 1.83
N ASP A 61 -6.63 -3.36 1.32
CA ASP A 61 -5.43 -3.88 1.92
C ASP A 61 -4.98 -2.99 3.09
N GLU A 62 -3.90 -3.38 3.74
CA GLU A 62 -3.36 -2.78 4.96
C GLU A 62 -3.00 -1.29 4.86
N GLY A 63 -2.90 -0.76 3.64
CA GLY A 63 -2.60 0.63 3.37
C GLY A 63 -1.20 1.03 3.83
N ILE A 64 -0.83 2.28 3.58
CA ILE A 64 0.49 2.80 3.95
C ILE A 64 0.36 4.07 4.77
N ALA A 65 1.31 4.30 5.66
CA ALA A 65 1.40 5.57 6.37
C ALA A 65 1.77 6.68 5.38
N CYS A 66 1.03 7.78 5.40
CA CYS A 66 1.38 8.97 4.65
C CYS A 66 2.06 9.98 5.59
N ALA A 67 3.20 10.51 5.20
CA ALA A 67 3.89 11.58 5.94
C ALA A 67 3.13 12.92 5.86
N ASN A 68 2.24 13.03 4.87
CA ASN A 68 1.38 14.18 4.66
C ASN A 68 -0.05 13.86 5.09
N GLU A 69 -0.88 14.89 5.20
CA GLU A 69 -2.31 14.75 5.45
C GLU A 69 -3.03 14.43 4.13
N GLU A 70 -2.73 13.26 3.55
CA GLU A 70 -3.31 12.76 2.30
C GLU A 70 -3.55 11.25 2.41
N TYR A 71 -4.59 10.75 1.75
CA TYR A 71 -4.80 9.30 1.64
C TYR A 71 -4.25 8.82 0.31
N GLN A 72 -3.21 8.00 0.36
CA GLN A 72 -2.72 7.30 -0.81
C GLN A 72 -3.66 6.14 -1.11
N VAL A 73 -4.30 6.18 -2.28
CA VAL A 73 -5.21 5.13 -2.74
C VAL A 73 -4.58 4.46 -3.94
N PHE A 74 -4.24 3.19 -3.74
CA PHE A 74 -3.74 2.31 -4.78
C PHE A 74 -4.87 1.40 -5.22
N ASN A 75 -4.96 1.17 -6.52
CA ASN A 75 -5.94 0.27 -7.14
C ASN A 75 -5.29 -0.97 -7.74
N GLY A 76 -4.01 -1.17 -7.47
CA GLY A 76 -3.22 -2.31 -7.89
C GLY A 76 -1.88 -2.32 -7.16
N GLU A 77 -1.35 -3.51 -6.95
CA GLU A 77 -0.03 -3.74 -6.37
C GLU A 77 0.90 -4.29 -7.45
N ARG A 78 2.20 -4.04 -7.28
CA ARG A 78 3.22 -4.65 -8.15
C ARG A 78 3.46 -6.09 -7.71
N THR A 79 3.75 -6.96 -8.67
CA THR A 79 4.17 -8.33 -8.36
C THR A 79 5.54 -8.31 -7.67
N ILE A 80 5.65 -9.00 -6.55
CA ILE A 80 6.90 -9.14 -5.81
C ILE A 80 7.84 -10.09 -6.55
N TRP A 81 9.11 -9.70 -6.67
CA TRP A 81 10.18 -10.53 -7.21
C TRP A 81 11.22 -10.82 -6.13
N HIS A 82 11.45 -12.11 -5.83
CA HIS A 82 12.49 -12.53 -4.89
C HIS A 82 13.76 -12.92 -5.66
N LEU A 83 14.87 -12.23 -5.38
CA LEU A 83 16.20 -12.58 -5.89
C LEU A 83 17.03 -13.22 -4.77
N ASN A 84 17.58 -14.41 -5.03
CA ASN A 84 18.55 -15.04 -4.14
C ASN A 84 19.95 -14.92 -4.75
N VAL A 85 20.80 -14.10 -4.14
CA VAL A 85 22.21 -13.94 -4.55
C VAL A 85 23.09 -14.73 -3.60
N VAL A 86 23.82 -15.69 -4.15
CA VAL A 86 24.75 -16.52 -3.40
C VAL A 86 26.17 -16.09 -3.76
N CYS A 87 26.88 -15.49 -2.80
CA CYS A 87 28.26 -15.05 -2.94
C CYS A 87 29.22 -15.99 -2.20
N PRO A 88 29.66 -17.11 -2.80
CA PRO A 88 30.63 -17.99 -2.16
C PRO A 88 31.98 -17.27 -2.03
N GLY A 89 32.64 -17.39 -0.88
CA GLY A 89 33.93 -16.76 -0.61
C GLY A 89 34.61 -17.38 0.60
N LYS A 90 35.82 -16.92 0.89
CA LYS A 90 36.60 -17.41 2.03
C LYS A 90 36.19 -16.71 3.33
N SER A 91 36.07 -17.49 4.41
CA SER A 91 35.90 -16.96 5.76
C SER A 91 37.23 -16.47 6.33
N GLY A 92 37.22 -15.39 7.12
CA GLY A 92 38.42 -14.81 7.72
C GLY A 92 38.12 -13.96 8.96
N HIS A 93 39.17 -13.63 9.73
CA HIS A 93 39.04 -12.74 10.87
C HIS A 93 38.69 -11.32 10.40
N GLY A 94 37.69 -10.66 10.98
CA GLY A 94 37.15 -9.38 10.47
C GLY A 94 38.14 -8.20 10.46
N SER A 95 39.26 -8.30 11.16
CA SER A 95 40.36 -7.31 11.09
C SER A 95 41.32 -7.53 9.92
N LEU A 96 41.25 -8.70 9.27
CA LEU A 96 42.09 -9.08 8.14
C LEU A 96 41.20 -8.99 6.90
N LEU A 97 41.29 -7.88 6.16
CA LEU A 97 40.57 -7.65 4.91
C LEU A 97 41.16 -8.55 3.80
N LEU A 98 40.88 -9.85 3.89
CA LEU A 98 41.38 -10.85 2.95
C LEU A 98 40.69 -10.70 1.58
N PRO A 99 41.40 -10.98 0.47
CA PRO A 99 40.79 -11.02 -0.85
C PRO A 99 39.88 -12.24 -1.02
N ASP A 100 38.90 -12.15 -1.92
CA ASP A 100 37.95 -13.20 -2.30
C ASP A 100 36.98 -13.61 -1.17
N THR A 101 36.66 -12.66 -0.29
CA THR A 101 35.66 -12.87 0.78
C THR A 101 34.24 -12.68 0.25
N CYS A 102 33.26 -13.26 0.95
CA CYS A 102 31.84 -13.04 0.64
C CYS A 102 31.49 -11.54 0.69
N GLY A 103 32.03 -10.82 1.70
CA GLY A 103 31.81 -9.38 1.88
C GLY A 103 32.38 -8.53 0.75
N GLU A 104 33.60 -8.84 0.27
CA GLU A 104 34.20 -8.14 -0.87
C GLU A 104 33.39 -8.31 -2.17
N LYS A 105 32.87 -9.51 -2.42
CA LYS A 105 32.06 -9.80 -3.62
C LYS A 105 30.73 -9.05 -3.60
N VAL A 106 30.08 -8.96 -2.43
CA VAL A 106 28.86 -8.17 -2.25
C VAL A 106 29.15 -6.67 -2.36
N ALA A 107 30.28 -6.20 -1.81
CA ALA A 107 30.64 -4.78 -1.86
C ALA A 107 31.01 -4.29 -3.28
N LYS A 108 31.65 -5.13 -4.09
CA LYS A 108 32.03 -4.78 -5.47
C LYS A 108 30.83 -4.58 -6.41
N ASP A 109 29.68 -5.20 -6.12
CA ASP A 109 28.44 -4.98 -6.86
C ASP A 109 27.78 -3.62 -6.50
N ASN A 110 28.15 -3.00 -5.36
CA ASN A 110 27.55 -1.77 -4.83
C ASN A 110 28.35 -0.48 -5.15
N ASP A 111 29.38 -0.53 -5.99
CA ASP A 111 30.22 0.64 -6.31
C ASP A 111 29.60 1.58 -7.38
N ARG A 112 28.27 1.52 -7.55
CA ARG A 112 27.46 2.51 -8.28
C ARG A 112 26.21 2.84 -7.47
N ASP A 113 26.32 3.95 -6.75
CA ASP A 113 25.27 4.76 -6.12
C ASP A 113 24.62 4.22 -4.83
N ASP A 114 24.87 4.96 -3.74
CA ASP A 114 24.17 5.11 -2.45
C ASP A 114 23.60 3.87 -1.73
N VAL A 115 24.24 3.50 -0.60
CA VAL A 115 23.64 2.63 0.43
C VAL A 115 23.40 3.44 1.70
N MET A 116 22.14 3.74 1.97
CA MET A 116 21.66 4.29 3.25
C MET A 116 21.52 3.16 4.28
N PHE A 117 22.21 3.29 5.41
CA PHE A 117 21.96 2.48 6.61
C PHE A 117 20.88 3.13 7.46
N TYR A 118 19.75 2.45 7.67
CA TYR A 118 18.77 2.83 8.70
C TYR A 118 18.96 1.94 9.94
N THR A 119 19.20 2.59 11.08
CA THR A 119 19.06 2.00 12.42
C THR A 119 17.83 2.63 13.09
N GLU A 120 16.89 1.80 13.52
CA GLU A 120 15.67 2.18 14.24
C GLU A 120 15.94 2.36 15.76
N ILE A 121 14.91 2.87 16.49
CA ILE A 121 14.70 3.08 17.95
C ILE A 121 14.61 4.61 18.27
N LEU A 122 13.56 5.21 18.88
CA LEU A 122 12.62 4.80 19.94
C LEU A 122 11.28 5.57 19.85
N VAL A 123 10.25 4.93 20.42
CA VAL A 123 8.86 5.36 20.65
C VAL A 123 8.74 6.63 21.52
N SER A 124 7.76 7.50 21.23
CA SER A 124 7.20 8.41 22.24
C SER A 124 5.73 8.08 22.50
N GLU A 125 5.40 7.84 23.77
CA GLU A 125 4.04 7.66 24.25
C GLU A 125 3.36 9.02 24.37
N THR A 126 2.18 9.19 23.77
CA THR A 126 1.29 10.32 24.07
C THR A 126 -0.01 9.83 24.69
N ASN A 127 -0.18 10.15 25.97
CA ASN A 127 -1.33 9.83 26.82
C ASN A 127 -2.52 10.79 26.58
N ASP A 128 -3.03 10.92 25.35
CA ASP A 128 -4.24 11.73 25.12
C ASP A 128 -5.32 10.95 24.36
N ILE A 129 -6.24 10.36 25.13
CA ILE A 129 -7.29 9.43 24.65
C ILE A 129 -8.49 10.19 24.02
N ASN A 130 -8.45 11.53 23.88
CA ASN A 130 -9.51 12.24 23.16
C ASN A 130 -9.12 13.68 22.76
N PRO A 131 -8.36 13.90 21.67
CA PRO A 131 -8.17 15.24 21.16
C PRO A 131 -9.54 15.80 20.71
N LYS A 132 -9.92 16.98 21.21
CA LYS A 132 -11.07 17.72 20.69
C LYS A 132 -10.78 18.08 19.23
N ILE A 133 -11.29 17.28 18.30
CA ILE A 133 -11.13 17.52 16.87
C ILE A 133 -11.88 18.82 16.54
N ALA A 134 -11.14 19.86 16.16
CA ALA A 134 -11.73 21.10 15.68
C ALA A 134 -12.64 20.80 14.49
N THR A 135 -13.90 21.24 14.56
CA THR A 135 -14.99 20.89 13.63
C THR A 135 -14.77 21.39 12.20
N ASN A 136 -13.82 22.30 12.00
CA ASN A 136 -13.37 22.82 10.69
C ASN A 136 -11.94 22.38 10.34
N SER A 137 -11.43 21.31 10.95
CA SER A 137 -10.08 20.83 10.66
C SER A 137 -10.00 20.22 9.25
N ARG A 138 -8.85 20.39 8.58
CA ARG A 138 -8.54 19.77 7.29
C ARG A 138 -8.81 18.26 7.31
N ALA A 139 -8.49 17.60 8.43
CA ALA A 139 -8.76 16.19 8.65
C ALA A 139 -10.26 15.82 8.51
N LEU A 140 -11.19 16.65 9.04
CA LEU A 140 -12.62 16.38 8.90
C LEU A 140 -13.11 16.59 7.46
N LYS A 141 -12.60 17.61 6.75
CA LYS A 141 -12.90 17.84 5.33
C LYS A 141 -12.47 16.64 4.48
N MET A 142 -11.29 16.09 4.75
CA MET A 142 -10.79 14.89 4.09
C MET A 142 -11.59 13.64 4.43
N ILE A 143 -11.92 13.43 5.72
CA ILE A 143 -12.78 12.32 6.15
C ILE A 143 -14.11 12.38 5.40
N ASP A 144 -14.71 13.56 5.28
CA ASP A 144 -15.97 13.74 4.55
C ASP A 144 -15.80 13.46 3.04
N GLN A 145 -14.71 13.92 2.40
CA GLN A 145 -14.41 13.64 1.00
C GLN A 145 -14.24 12.13 0.73
N VAL A 146 -13.40 11.44 1.51
CA VAL A 146 -13.17 9.99 1.40
C VAL A 146 -14.46 9.21 1.67
N THR A 147 -15.19 9.59 2.73
CA THR A 147 -16.47 8.97 3.06
C THR A 147 -17.48 9.17 1.93
N LYS A 148 -17.48 10.34 1.27
CA LYS A 148 -18.36 10.64 0.14
C LYS A 148 -18.01 9.81 -1.09
N LEU A 149 -16.73 9.71 -1.47
CA LEU A 149 -16.25 8.87 -2.57
C LEU A 149 -16.69 7.41 -2.37
N TRP A 150 -16.45 6.85 -1.19
CA TRP A 150 -16.87 5.47 -0.88
C TRP A 150 -18.37 5.29 -0.78
N THR A 151 -19.09 6.27 -0.26
CA THR A 151 -20.55 6.24 -0.22
C THR A 151 -21.14 6.29 -1.63
N ASN A 152 -20.59 7.13 -2.51
CA ASN A 152 -21.01 7.23 -3.90
C ASN A 152 -20.73 5.91 -4.65
N PHE A 153 -19.54 5.36 -4.50
CA PHE A 153 -19.19 4.06 -5.07
C PHE A 153 -20.13 2.95 -4.58
N ALA A 154 -20.37 2.86 -3.27
CA ALA A 154 -21.30 1.88 -2.70
C ALA A 154 -22.74 2.07 -3.17
N LYS A 155 -23.15 3.31 -3.50
CA LYS A 155 -24.51 3.63 -3.95
C LYS A 155 -24.72 3.44 -5.46
N TYR A 156 -23.74 3.80 -6.27
CA TYR A 156 -23.88 4.02 -7.71
C TYR A 156 -22.86 3.23 -8.56
N GLY A 157 -21.85 2.61 -7.95
CA GLY A 157 -20.76 1.94 -8.66
C GLY A 157 -19.70 2.89 -9.25
N ASN A 158 -19.86 4.20 -9.06
CA ASN A 158 -18.91 5.24 -9.47
C ASN A 158 -18.63 6.16 -8.26
N PRO A 159 -17.37 6.37 -7.83
CA PRO A 159 -17.04 7.26 -6.71
C PRO A 159 -17.36 8.74 -6.97
N THR A 160 -17.33 9.15 -8.24
CA THR A 160 -17.66 10.51 -8.73
C THR A 160 -18.76 10.40 -9.80
N PRO A 161 -20.00 10.08 -9.41
CA PRO A 161 -21.11 9.84 -10.33
C PRO A 161 -21.61 11.14 -11.00
N ASP A 162 -21.23 12.29 -10.44
CA ASP A 162 -21.56 13.65 -10.88
C ASP A 162 -20.37 14.59 -10.59
N GLU A 163 -20.50 15.86 -10.99
CA GLU A 163 -19.47 16.90 -10.79
C GLU A 163 -19.47 17.49 -9.37
N SER A 164 -20.24 16.94 -8.42
CA SER A 164 -20.39 17.52 -7.07
C SER A 164 -19.10 17.56 -6.25
N LEU A 165 -18.13 16.70 -6.61
CA LEU A 165 -16.81 16.63 -5.98
C LEU A 165 -15.74 17.45 -6.72
N GLY A 166 -16.10 18.15 -7.81
CA GLY A 166 -15.18 18.97 -8.61
C GLY A 166 -14.17 18.16 -9.42
N VAL A 167 -14.28 16.84 -9.43
CA VAL A 167 -13.40 15.91 -10.16
C VAL A 167 -14.21 14.73 -10.69
N ILE A 168 -13.79 14.21 -11.84
CA ILE A 168 -14.28 12.93 -12.37
C ILE A 168 -13.13 11.94 -12.26
N TRP A 169 -13.27 10.95 -11.38
CA TRP A 169 -12.33 9.86 -11.22
C TRP A 169 -12.64 8.76 -12.24
N LYS A 170 -11.79 8.66 -13.27
CA LYS A 170 -11.92 7.64 -14.30
C LYS A 170 -11.45 6.27 -13.78
N PRO A 171 -12.07 5.17 -14.25
CA PRO A 171 -11.53 3.83 -14.04
C PRO A 171 -10.13 3.73 -14.63
N TYR A 172 -9.27 2.99 -13.94
CA TYR A 172 -7.92 2.74 -14.41
C TYR A 172 -7.90 1.87 -15.66
N THR A 173 -7.00 2.21 -16.57
CA THR A 173 -6.67 1.43 -17.76
C THR A 173 -5.15 1.31 -17.89
N LEU A 174 -4.65 0.26 -18.53
CA LEU A 174 -3.20 0.08 -18.73
C LEU A 174 -2.57 1.22 -19.55
N GLU A 175 -3.35 1.81 -20.46
CA GLU A 175 -2.92 2.92 -21.32
C GLU A 175 -3.01 4.27 -20.60
N GLY A 176 -4.13 4.56 -19.94
CA GLY A 176 -4.35 5.85 -19.28
C GLY A 176 -3.66 5.98 -17.92
N GLN A 177 -3.53 4.85 -17.20
CA GLN A 177 -2.99 4.77 -15.84
C GLN A 177 -3.56 5.89 -14.94
N ASP A 178 -4.85 6.15 -15.08
CA ASP A 178 -5.56 7.21 -14.38
C ASP A 178 -5.60 6.91 -12.87
N PHE A 179 -5.30 7.92 -12.06
CA PHE A 179 -5.40 7.85 -10.60
C PHE A 179 -6.06 9.12 -10.04
N LEU A 180 -6.47 9.05 -8.78
CA LEU A 180 -7.00 10.19 -8.05
C LEU A 180 -6.15 10.43 -6.80
N GLU A 181 -5.55 11.61 -6.73
CA GLU A 181 -4.88 12.12 -5.54
C GLU A 181 -5.93 12.72 -4.60
N ILE A 182 -5.96 12.23 -3.36
CA ILE A 182 -6.93 12.62 -2.34
C ILE A 182 -6.22 13.41 -1.24
N GLY A 183 -6.10 14.72 -1.47
CA GLY A 183 -5.59 15.68 -0.50
C GLY A 183 -6.65 16.68 -0.04
N GLU A 184 -6.25 17.91 0.25
CA GLU A 184 -7.21 18.99 0.55
C GLU A 184 -8.17 19.26 -0.62
N ASN A 185 -7.67 19.04 -1.83
CA ASN A 185 -8.41 19.04 -3.07
C ASN A 185 -8.26 17.66 -3.72
N LEU A 186 -9.28 17.24 -4.48
CA LEU A 186 -9.19 16.02 -5.27
C LEU A 186 -8.57 16.37 -6.62
N VAL A 187 -7.47 15.69 -6.96
CA VAL A 187 -6.74 15.95 -8.22
C VAL A 187 -6.67 14.66 -9.02
N ALA A 188 -7.21 14.68 -10.23
CA ALA A 188 -7.07 13.56 -11.15
C ALA A 188 -5.70 13.65 -11.84
N GLY A 189 -4.98 12.53 -11.86
CA GLY A 189 -3.66 12.40 -12.47
C GLY A 189 -3.58 11.20 -13.40
N THR A 190 -2.48 11.10 -14.13
CA THR A 190 -2.14 9.95 -14.98
C THR A 190 -0.70 9.55 -14.74
N ARG A 191 -0.39 8.26 -14.83
CA ARG A 191 0.98 7.71 -14.67
C ARG A 191 1.62 8.11 -13.32
N PRO A 192 1.14 7.56 -12.20
CA PRO A 192 1.74 7.83 -10.90
C PRO A 192 3.21 7.41 -10.90
N ASP A 193 4.08 8.23 -10.30
CA ASP A 193 5.52 7.97 -10.12
C ASP A 193 6.28 7.62 -11.42
N LYS A 194 5.89 8.25 -12.53
CA LYS A 194 6.44 8.03 -13.88
C LYS A 194 7.97 7.97 -13.91
N ASP A 195 8.65 8.93 -13.30
CA ASP A 195 10.11 9.05 -13.42
C ASP A 195 10.83 7.91 -12.70
N GLU A 196 10.28 7.47 -11.56
CA GLU A 196 10.78 6.32 -10.80
C GLU A 196 10.54 5.01 -11.56
N LEU A 197 9.36 4.86 -12.17
CA LEU A 197 9.02 3.72 -13.02
C LEU A 197 9.97 3.60 -14.21
N GLU A 198 10.17 4.70 -14.95
CA GLU A 198 11.07 4.73 -16.11
C GLU A 198 12.52 4.45 -15.71
N PHE A 199 12.93 4.85 -14.50
CA PHE A 199 14.24 4.49 -13.97
C PHE A 199 14.39 2.97 -13.80
N TRP A 200 13.44 2.31 -13.13
CA TRP A 200 13.51 0.87 -12.90
C TRP A 200 13.39 0.07 -14.20
N GLU A 201 12.47 0.45 -15.09
CA GLU A 201 12.31 -0.20 -16.40
C GLU A 201 13.61 -0.16 -17.23
N ARG A 202 14.35 0.96 -17.21
CA ARG A 202 15.65 1.04 -17.89
C ARG A 202 16.67 0.06 -17.33
N ILE A 203 16.71 -0.13 -16.01
CA ILE A 203 17.61 -1.10 -15.36
C ILE A 203 17.23 -2.52 -15.80
N TYR A 204 15.94 -2.85 -15.79
CA TYR A 204 15.45 -4.16 -16.22
C TYR A 204 15.69 -4.44 -17.70
N MET A 205 15.40 -3.48 -18.60
CA MET A 205 15.70 -3.64 -20.02
C MET A 205 17.19 -3.89 -20.27
N LYS A 206 18.07 -3.25 -19.51
CA LYS A 206 19.51 -3.36 -19.69
C LYS A 206 20.07 -4.69 -19.18
N TYR A 207 19.63 -5.15 -18.00
CA TYR A 207 20.28 -6.27 -17.31
C TYR A 207 19.42 -7.54 -17.24
N CYS A 208 18.10 -7.42 -17.37
CA CYS A 208 17.13 -8.50 -17.23
C CYS A 208 16.02 -8.45 -18.32
N PRO A 209 16.36 -8.36 -19.63
CA PRO A 209 15.39 -8.04 -20.70
C PRO A 209 14.24 -9.04 -20.84
N LYS A 210 14.41 -10.29 -20.37
CA LYS A 210 13.34 -11.31 -20.35
C LYS A 210 12.18 -11.00 -19.39
N TYR A 211 12.37 -10.05 -18.47
CA TYR A 211 11.39 -9.66 -17.45
C TYR A 211 10.97 -8.18 -17.57
N ALA A 212 11.47 -7.46 -18.57
CA ALA A 212 11.00 -6.12 -18.85
C ALA A 212 9.54 -6.17 -19.36
N PRO A 213 8.67 -5.23 -18.92
CA PRO A 213 7.29 -5.15 -19.36
C PRO A 213 7.14 -4.84 -20.86
#